data_AF-A0AAN7AFL2-F1
#
_entry.id   AF-A0AAN7AFL2-F1
#
_cell.length_a   1.000
_cell.length_b   1.000
_cell.length_c   1.000
_cell.angle_alpha   90.00
_cell.angle_beta   90.00
_cell.angle_gamma   90.00
#
_symmetry.space_group_name_H-M   'P 1'
#
loop_
_entity.id
_entity.type
_entity.pdbx_description
1 polymer ?
#
loop_
_entity_poly.entity_id
_entity_poly.type
_entity_poly.pdbx_seq_one_letter_code
_entity_poly.pdbx_strand_id
1 'polypeptide(L)'
;MHIRVRWKRPMLPETDFTTSGKYQLQRLRMEPGGLAAFLFDVFKRMFIFESDEQLKRISDFSEVLSATFPKYTRASFVCLMRLLQERVDTDWEALDKLIVFQVLPDNTLSSGLNYGHELMVCEHVLGVRRVPKFAARYKPYGYVGVGDGALGWDQMPGNICLTLRVPRAKLEPFFDSNIDHTGELPVHCCVVDPGNDMFKFAAIQLGFGFHTTRGSRRSEQFQLTIKEDSKGWKAYEDAIVGFNLQPCTPVVKAFHSVLEETWPSLRHFSRTPSMSTLPRNCQITHPQLQSLVLGKKTLSPPNEVNPGTEITFKANLDASNKQIASFTARIDLVSADLKDILSDGCGVKLIHTPPSRYTVSLGDTKQLHITFPVPVVEGSIKTHIARKSSYIELIAPVVSNPATATTAILTYPTLFTNTMPEIPGDPIPVSWNLPRLRLPTLPVVDMSNPAAVVTHYKCLTSIQEEFRLRIKNTIYAIFMQATGVPMEPDWINTDRVPNTKRNFIIPLGPLHNSGAGQFHMILLISCLRVDLGNGTFVLDAALLPGEPDNDVRNLMDKLQSDPSDVAVAQEVDDEELRCWTAIIPALVERCRE
;
A
#
# COMPACT_ATOMS: atom_id res chain seq x y z
N MET A 1 -11.58 3.88 -8.01
CA MET A 1 -10.21 4.34 -7.72
C MET A 1 -9.82 3.91 -6.31
N HIS A 2 -8.82 3.03 -6.18
CA HIS A 2 -8.09 2.83 -4.93
C HIS A 2 -6.93 3.83 -4.82
N ILE A 3 -7.15 5.09 -5.23
CA ILE A 3 -6.16 6.14 -5.00
C ILE A 3 -6.40 6.62 -3.57
N ARG A 4 -5.94 5.82 -2.60
CA ARG A 4 -5.66 6.36 -1.29
C ARG A 4 -4.77 7.58 -1.56
N VAL A 5 -5.22 8.77 -1.16
CA VAL A 5 -4.41 9.98 -1.09
C VAL A 5 -3.32 9.70 -0.05
N ARG A 6 -2.35 8.86 -0.41
CA ARG A 6 -1.17 8.59 0.38
C ARG A 6 -0.24 9.72 0.02
N TRP A 7 -0.34 10.78 0.78
CA TRP A 7 0.67 11.83 0.81
C TRP A 7 2.05 11.19 0.79
N LYS A 8 2.71 11.28 -0.36
CA LYS A 8 4.14 11.00 -0.44
C LYS A 8 4.81 12.23 0.16
N ARG A 9 5.93 12.03 0.87
CA ARG A 9 6.71 13.20 1.31
C ARG A 9 7.09 14.03 0.08
N PRO A 10 7.05 15.37 0.18
CA PRO A 10 7.41 16.22 -0.94
C PRO A 10 8.82 15.88 -1.40
N MET A 11 9.00 15.79 -2.72
CA MET A 11 10.34 15.92 -3.29
C MET A 11 10.75 17.38 -3.07
N LEU A 12 11.88 17.60 -2.40
CA LEU A 12 12.37 18.96 -2.17
C LEU A 12 12.67 19.60 -3.53
N PRO A 13 12.11 20.77 -3.86
CA PRO A 13 12.40 21.45 -5.13
C PRO A 13 13.90 21.81 -5.28
N GLU A 14 14.64 21.90 -4.17
CA GLU A 14 16.07 22.23 -4.16
C GLU A 14 17.01 21.04 -4.39
N THR A 15 16.50 19.81 -4.52
CA THR A 15 17.36 18.70 -4.93
C THR A 15 17.54 18.77 -6.44
N ASP A 16 18.72 19.22 -6.87
CA ASP A 16 19.20 19.06 -8.24
C ASP A 16 18.84 17.67 -8.76
N PHE A 17 17.95 17.62 -9.75
CA PHE A 17 17.53 16.38 -10.41
C PHE A 17 18.69 15.69 -11.17
N THR A 18 19.89 16.26 -11.15
CA THR A 18 20.87 16.04 -12.21
C THR A 18 21.88 14.92 -11.98
N THR A 19 22.08 14.31 -10.80
CA THR A 19 23.21 13.34 -10.71
C THR A 19 23.13 12.14 -9.76
N SER A 20 22.10 11.94 -8.95
CA SER A 20 21.94 10.62 -8.32
C SER A 20 20.48 10.33 -7.98
N GLY A 21 19.94 9.20 -8.43
CA GLY A 21 18.60 8.72 -8.09
C GLY A 21 18.42 8.33 -6.61
N LYS A 22 18.96 9.13 -5.69
CA LYS A 22 19.01 8.94 -4.25
C LYS A 22 17.92 9.80 -3.60
N TYR A 23 16.84 9.14 -3.19
CA TYR A 23 15.79 9.79 -2.40
C TYR A 23 16.32 10.13 -1.00
N GLN A 24 16.31 11.41 -0.65
CA GLN A 24 16.67 11.91 0.68
C GLN A 24 15.40 11.94 1.54
N LEU A 25 15.24 10.97 2.45
CA LEU A 25 14.12 10.96 3.40
C LEU A 25 14.67 10.85 4.81
N GLN A 26 14.44 11.88 5.60
CA GLN A 26 14.79 11.86 7.02
C GLN A 26 13.92 10.87 7.79
N ARG A 27 14.48 10.11 8.75
CA ARG A 27 13.67 9.21 9.59
C ARG A 27 12.71 10.01 10.48
N LEU A 28 11.53 9.44 10.70
CA LEU A 28 10.51 10.01 11.56
C LEU A 28 10.63 9.43 12.97
N ARG A 29 10.80 10.26 13.98
CA ARG A 29 10.78 9.81 15.38
C ARG A 29 9.36 9.49 15.83
N MET A 30 9.17 8.34 16.45
CA MET A 30 7.88 7.93 17.02
C MET A 30 8.05 7.32 18.41
N GLU A 31 7.06 7.51 19.27
CA GLU A 31 7.04 6.92 20.60
C GLU A 31 6.73 5.41 20.50
N PRO A 32 7.50 4.52 21.16
CA PRO A 32 7.34 3.07 21.04
C PRO A 32 5.95 2.55 21.40
N GLY A 33 5.35 3.05 22.49
CA GLY A 33 4.03 2.65 22.99
C GLY A 33 2.90 2.90 22.00
N GLY A 34 2.79 4.13 21.52
CA GLY A 34 1.78 4.53 20.55
C GLY A 34 1.96 3.80 19.21
N LEU A 35 3.21 3.62 18.76
CA LEU A 35 3.48 2.89 17.52
C LEU A 35 3.16 1.38 17.66
N ALA A 36 3.45 0.77 18.81
CA ALA A 36 3.07 -0.62 19.08
C ALA A 36 1.54 -0.79 19.05
N ALA A 37 0.79 0.09 19.72
CA ALA A 37 -0.67 0.07 19.71
C ALA A 37 -1.26 0.22 18.30
N PHE A 38 -0.70 1.14 17.49
CA PHE A 38 -1.08 1.31 16.09
C PHE A 38 -0.82 0.03 15.27
N LEU A 39 0.39 -0.54 15.38
CA LEU A 39 0.77 -1.74 14.64
C LEU A 39 -0.05 -2.96 15.04
N PHE A 40 -0.44 -3.06 16.31
CA PHE A 40 -1.33 -4.11 16.77
C PHE A 40 -2.76 -3.98 16.22
N ASP A 41 -3.29 -2.75 16.10
CA ASP A 41 -4.58 -2.54 15.40
C ASP A 41 -4.48 -2.92 13.92
N VAL A 42 -3.38 -2.57 13.26
CA VAL A 42 -3.09 -2.99 11.86
C VAL A 42 -3.02 -4.51 11.76
N PHE A 43 -2.33 -5.17 12.69
CA PHE A 43 -2.23 -6.63 12.75
C PHE A 43 -3.61 -7.27 12.83
N LYS A 44 -4.47 -6.85 13.77
CA LYS A 44 -5.84 -7.37 13.90
C LYS A 44 -6.68 -7.16 12.64
N ARG A 45 -6.51 -6.04 11.94
CA ARG A 45 -7.23 -5.78 10.67
C ARG A 45 -6.70 -6.63 9.51
N MET A 46 -5.40 -6.89 9.45
CA MET A 46 -4.80 -7.78 8.44
C MET A 46 -5.33 -9.20 8.57
N PHE A 47 -5.64 -9.63 9.79
CA PHE A 47 -6.03 -10.99 10.12
C PHE A 47 -7.46 -11.07 10.67
N ILE A 48 -8.32 -10.10 10.33
CA ILE A 48 -9.68 -9.97 10.89
C ILE A 48 -10.54 -11.23 10.70
N PHE A 49 -10.27 -12.00 9.64
CA PHE A 49 -10.99 -13.23 9.32
C PHE A 49 -10.45 -14.47 10.04
N GLU A 50 -9.40 -14.33 10.85
CA GLU A 50 -8.98 -15.34 11.84
C GLU A 50 -9.81 -15.25 13.13
N SER A 51 -10.77 -14.32 13.21
CA SER A 51 -11.66 -14.15 14.36
C SER A 51 -12.99 -14.87 14.16
N ASP A 52 -13.28 -15.86 15.00
CA ASP A 52 -14.56 -16.58 15.01
C ASP A 52 -15.76 -15.65 15.16
N GLU A 53 -15.61 -14.58 15.94
CA GLU A 53 -16.69 -13.61 16.18
C GLU A 53 -17.02 -12.81 14.92
N GLN A 54 -16.00 -12.38 14.17
CA GLN A 54 -16.19 -11.62 12.94
C GLN A 54 -16.79 -12.49 11.84
N LEU A 55 -16.33 -13.74 11.72
CA LEU A 55 -16.91 -14.69 10.77
C LEU A 55 -18.40 -14.95 11.03
N LYS A 56 -18.82 -15.06 12.30
CA LYS A 56 -20.24 -15.23 12.68
C LYS A 56 -21.13 -14.04 12.33
N ARG A 57 -20.56 -12.84 12.18
CA ARG A 57 -21.30 -11.60 11.86
C ARG A 57 -21.58 -11.44 10.37
N ILE A 58 -20.89 -12.18 9.50
CA ILE A 58 -21.10 -12.13 8.06
C ILE A 58 -22.35 -12.94 7.72
N SER A 59 -23.37 -12.28 7.18
CA SER A 59 -24.65 -12.89 6.80
C SER A 59 -24.69 -13.32 5.33
N ASP A 60 -23.91 -12.70 4.45
CA ASP A 60 -23.86 -13.00 3.02
C ASP A 60 -22.72 -13.98 2.67
N PHE A 61 -23.07 -15.06 1.97
CA PHE A 61 -22.13 -16.07 1.51
C PHE A 61 -21.08 -15.54 0.51
N SER A 62 -21.45 -14.54 -0.31
CA SER A 62 -20.51 -13.87 -1.22
C SER A 62 -19.46 -13.07 -0.45
N GLU A 63 -19.87 -12.40 0.63
CA GLU A 63 -18.94 -11.71 1.53
C GLU A 63 -18.02 -12.70 2.26
N VAL A 64 -18.54 -13.85 2.71
CA VAL A 64 -17.74 -14.94 3.29
C VAL A 64 -16.67 -15.43 2.31
N LEU A 65 -17.01 -15.62 1.04
CA LEU A 65 -16.06 -15.99 -0.02
C LEU A 65 -14.98 -14.92 -0.19
N SER A 66 -15.37 -13.65 -0.32
CA SER A 66 -14.43 -12.53 -0.46
C SER A 66 -13.51 -12.31 0.76
N ALA A 67 -14.02 -12.68 1.94
CA ALA A 67 -13.35 -12.61 3.24
C ALA A 67 -12.40 -13.79 3.50
N THR A 68 -12.65 -14.94 2.87
CA THR A 68 -11.86 -16.16 3.07
C THR A 68 -10.59 -16.21 2.21
N PHE A 69 -10.34 -15.20 1.38
CA PHE A 69 -9.06 -15.03 0.70
C PHE A 69 -8.04 -14.37 1.65
N PRO A 70 -7.01 -15.09 2.13
CA PRO A 70 -5.98 -14.48 2.95
C PRO A 70 -5.15 -13.52 2.10
N LYS A 71 -5.49 -12.23 2.20
CA LYS A 71 -4.76 -11.15 1.54
C LYS A 71 -3.36 -10.94 2.13
N TYR A 72 -3.14 -11.46 3.34
CA TYR A 72 -1.94 -11.21 4.14
C TYR A 72 -1.51 -12.49 4.87
N THR A 73 -0.21 -12.67 5.01
CA THR A 73 0.42 -13.69 5.88
C THR A 73 1.19 -12.99 6.99
N ARG A 74 1.72 -13.73 7.99
CA ARG A 74 2.60 -13.11 9.00
C ARG A 74 3.84 -12.50 8.35
N ALA A 75 4.34 -13.09 7.25
CA ALA A 75 5.41 -12.50 6.45
C ALA A 75 5.03 -11.11 5.91
N SER A 76 3.79 -10.90 5.45
CA SER A 76 3.32 -9.58 5.00
C SER A 76 3.39 -8.53 6.10
N PHE A 77 3.01 -8.88 7.33
CA PHE A 77 3.09 -7.98 8.49
C PHE A 77 4.55 -7.67 8.85
N VAL A 78 5.41 -8.68 8.87
CA VAL A 78 6.85 -8.47 9.13
C VAL A 78 7.51 -7.64 8.03
N CYS A 79 7.11 -7.80 6.76
CA CYS A 79 7.57 -6.94 5.68
C CYS A 79 7.19 -5.47 5.92
N LEU A 80 5.99 -5.20 6.43
CA LEU A 80 5.58 -3.85 6.84
C LEU A 80 6.46 -3.32 7.98
N MET A 81 6.72 -4.13 9.01
CA MET A 81 7.62 -3.74 10.11
C MET A 81 9.02 -3.43 9.60
N ARG A 82 9.56 -4.26 8.70
CA ARG A 82 10.88 -4.05 8.09
C ARG A 82 10.94 -2.74 7.31
N LEU A 83 9.89 -2.43 6.55
CA LEU A 83 9.79 -1.15 5.84
C LEU A 83 9.76 0.04 6.80
N LEU A 84 9.11 -0.10 7.96
CA LEU A 84 9.07 0.94 8.99
C LEU A 84 10.44 1.12 9.68
N GLN A 85 11.19 0.05 9.94
CA GLN A 85 12.56 0.12 10.48
C GLN A 85 13.50 1.00 9.65
N GLU A 86 13.27 1.07 8.35
CA GLU A 86 14.08 1.90 7.46
C GLU A 86 13.70 3.38 7.53
N ARG A 87 12.47 3.71 7.98
CA ARG A 87 11.85 5.05 7.89
C ARG A 87 11.55 5.71 9.22
N VAL A 88 11.51 4.94 10.31
CA VAL A 88 11.10 5.39 11.64
C VAL A 88 12.25 5.20 12.63
N ASP A 89 12.55 6.27 13.36
CA ASP A 89 13.43 6.27 14.52
C ASP A 89 12.61 6.03 15.78
N THR A 90 12.84 4.90 16.44
CA THR A 90 12.17 4.54 17.69
C THR A 90 13.01 3.49 18.42
N ASP A 91 12.71 3.24 19.69
CA ASP A 91 13.28 2.09 20.40
C ASP A 91 12.61 0.81 19.89
N TRP A 92 13.22 0.23 18.86
CA TRP A 92 12.73 -0.99 18.21
C TRP A 92 12.75 -2.20 19.13
N GLU A 93 13.61 -2.24 20.16
CA GLU A 93 13.63 -3.33 21.13
C GLU A 93 12.45 -3.22 22.09
N ALA A 94 12.16 -2.01 22.59
CA ALA A 94 10.98 -1.76 23.42
C ALA A 94 9.68 -1.99 22.64
N LEU A 95 9.60 -1.50 21.40
CA LEU A 95 8.44 -1.68 20.52
C LEU A 95 8.16 -3.16 20.25
N ASP A 96 9.18 -3.95 19.93
CA ASP A 96 9.01 -5.38 19.66
C ASP A 96 8.45 -6.12 20.89
N LYS A 97 9.00 -5.84 22.08
CA LYS A 97 8.49 -6.41 23.32
C LYS A 97 7.00 -6.07 23.49
N LEU A 98 6.61 -4.82 23.28
CA LEU A 98 5.21 -4.38 23.38
C LEU A 98 4.30 -5.10 22.39
N ILE A 99 4.73 -5.28 21.13
CA ILE A 99 3.94 -6.01 20.12
C ILE A 99 3.79 -7.47 20.52
N VAL A 100 4.87 -8.14 20.95
CA VAL A 100 4.82 -9.55 21.39
C VAL A 100 3.90 -9.71 22.60
N PHE A 101 3.97 -8.80 23.58
CA PHE A 101 3.09 -8.79 24.75
C PHE A 101 1.63 -8.47 24.39
N GLN A 102 1.34 -7.87 23.24
CA GLN A 102 -0.02 -7.65 22.77
C GLN A 102 -0.53 -8.81 21.89
N VAL A 103 0.31 -9.35 21.01
CA VAL A 103 -0.06 -10.40 20.03
C VAL A 103 -0.18 -11.78 20.67
N LEU A 104 0.76 -12.19 21.54
CA LEU A 104 0.75 -13.54 22.10
C LEU A 104 -0.43 -13.84 23.04
N PRO A 105 -0.87 -12.92 23.92
CA PRO A 105 -2.05 -13.16 24.76
C PRO A 105 -3.36 -12.78 24.08
N ASP A 106 -3.35 -12.26 22.84
CA ASP A 106 -4.58 -11.94 22.12
C ASP A 106 -5.32 -13.22 21.74
N ASN A 107 -6.55 -13.34 22.25
CA ASN A 107 -7.46 -14.45 21.97
C ASN A 107 -8.57 -14.05 21.00
N THR A 108 -8.53 -12.85 20.43
CA THR A 108 -9.54 -12.37 19.48
C THR A 108 -9.39 -13.02 18.10
N LEU A 109 -8.16 -13.43 17.76
CA LEU A 109 -7.80 -14.21 16.58
C LEU A 109 -7.63 -15.69 16.99
N SER A 110 -8.73 -16.44 17.04
CA SER A 110 -8.81 -17.81 17.54
C SER A 110 -7.80 -18.76 16.88
N SER A 111 -7.56 -18.60 15.57
CA SER A 111 -6.58 -19.41 14.82
C SER A 111 -5.17 -18.81 14.80
N GLY A 112 -5.00 -17.57 15.27
CA GLY A 112 -3.78 -16.78 15.11
C GLY A 112 -2.58 -17.26 15.91
N LEU A 113 -2.81 -17.93 17.05
CA LEU A 113 -1.77 -18.52 17.89
C LEU A 113 -0.97 -19.62 17.17
N ASN A 114 -1.63 -20.36 16.27
CA ASN A 114 -0.97 -21.42 15.49
C ASN A 114 0.09 -20.88 14.53
N TYR A 115 0.01 -19.59 14.17
CA TYR A 115 0.97 -18.90 13.29
C TYR A 115 2.08 -18.19 14.07
N GLY A 116 2.15 -18.34 15.41
CA GLY A 116 3.16 -17.67 16.23
C GLY A 116 4.60 -18.05 15.85
N HIS A 117 4.84 -19.31 15.48
CA HIS A 117 6.14 -19.78 15.01
C HIS A 117 6.53 -19.15 13.67
N GLU A 118 5.59 -19.07 12.73
CA GLU A 118 5.82 -18.38 11.46
C GLU A 118 6.22 -16.91 11.69
N LEU A 119 5.49 -16.18 12.55
CA LEU A 119 5.78 -14.78 12.85
C LEU A 119 7.23 -14.60 13.31
N MET A 120 7.67 -15.41 14.29
CA MET A 120 9.04 -15.36 14.82
C MET A 120 10.11 -15.68 13.76
N VAL A 121 9.85 -16.68 12.92
CA VAL A 121 10.76 -17.07 11.83
C VAL A 121 10.87 -15.93 10.82
N CYS A 122 9.73 -15.35 10.40
CA CYS A 122 9.70 -14.24 9.46
C CYS A 122 10.47 -13.02 9.98
N GLU A 123 10.28 -12.64 11.26
CA GLU A 123 11.00 -11.53 11.89
C GLU A 123 12.51 -11.74 11.91
N HIS A 124 12.95 -12.98 12.16
CA HIS A 124 14.35 -13.35 12.11
C HIS A 124 14.91 -13.29 10.68
N VAL A 125 14.24 -13.96 9.74
CA VAL A 125 14.66 -14.05 8.33
C VAL A 125 14.74 -12.67 7.67
N LEU A 126 13.79 -11.78 7.97
CA LEU A 126 13.76 -10.42 7.44
C LEU A 126 14.63 -9.43 8.23
N GLY A 127 15.30 -9.89 9.29
CA GLY A 127 16.16 -9.04 10.12
C GLY A 127 15.42 -7.92 10.84
N VAL A 128 14.11 -8.09 11.08
CA VAL A 128 13.33 -7.20 11.94
C VAL A 128 13.76 -7.38 13.39
N ARG A 129 14.03 -8.63 13.79
CA ARG A 129 14.42 -8.96 15.15
C ARG A 129 15.56 -9.97 15.18
N ARG A 130 16.53 -9.71 16.05
CA ARG A 130 17.48 -10.75 16.47
C ARG A 130 16.85 -11.54 17.61
N VAL A 131 16.32 -12.71 17.28
CA VAL A 131 15.84 -13.65 18.29
C VAL A 131 17.03 -14.51 18.73
N PRO A 132 17.47 -14.46 20.00
CA PRO A 132 18.65 -15.23 20.46
C PRO A 132 18.53 -16.73 20.17
N LYS A 133 17.30 -17.26 20.24
CA LYS A 133 17.01 -18.65 19.89
C LYS A 133 17.43 -18.99 18.45
N PHE A 134 17.24 -18.10 17.48
CA PHE A 134 17.65 -18.36 16.09
C PHE A 134 19.15 -18.19 15.84
N ALA A 135 19.89 -17.57 16.78
CA ALA A 135 21.36 -17.49 16.73
C ALA A 135 22.04 -18.74 17.31
N ALA A 136 21.32 -19.54 18.10
CA ALA A 136 21.85 -20.76 18.70
C ALA A 136 21.88 -21.92 17.69
N ARG A 137 22.90 -22.77 17.82
CA ARG A 137 22.92 -24.09 17.17
C ARG A 137 22.26 -25.10 18.09
N TYR A 138 21.35 -25.89 17.55
CA TYR A 138 20.58 -26.86 18.33
C TYR A 138 21.04 -28.27 18.06
N LYS A 139 21.20 -29.06 19.13
CA LYS A 139 21.14 -30.52 19.00
C LYS A 139 19.67 -30.92 18.88
N PRO A 140 19.29 -31.81 17.95
CA PRO A 140 17.92 -32.30 17.87
C PRO A 140 17.51 -32.92 19.22
N TYR A 141 16.38 -32.47 19.79
CA TYR A 141 15.82 -33.15 20.97
C TYR A 141 15.36 -34.56 20.56
N GLY A 142 15.64 -35.55 21.41
CA GLY A 142 15.57 -36.99 21.12
C GLY A 142 14.19 -37.62 20.85
N TYR A 143 13.19 -36.86 20.41
CA TYR A 143 11.89 -37.42 19.99
C TYR A 143 11.94 -37.80 18.51
N VAL A 144 12.69 -38.85 18.19
CA VAL A 144 12.91 -39.33 16.82
C VAL A 144 11.71 -40.16 16.36
N GLY A 145 10.71 -39.50 15.77
CA GLY A 145 9.58 -40.12 15.07
C GLY A 145 9.60 -39.96 13.54
N VAL A 146 10.66 -39.37 12.99
CA VAL A 146 10.86 -39.25 11.55
C VAL A 146 11.72 -40.43 11.11
N GLY A 147 11.10 -41.43 10.48
CA GLY A 147 11.83 -42.59 9.95
C GLY A 147 13.11 -42.17 9.21
N ASP A 148 14.22 -42.79 9.59
CA ASP A 148 15.60 -42.61 9.09
C ASP A 148 15.74 -41.62 7.92
N GLY A 149 15.87 -40.32 8.19
CA GLY A 149 15.84 -39.38 7.07
C GLY A 149 16.14 -37.92 7.38
N ALA A 150 15.15 -37.17 7.86
CA ALA A 150 15.10 -35.74 7.59
C ALA A 150 15.91 -34.85 8.55
N LEU A 151 16.04 -35.19 9.84
CA LEU A 151 16.51 -34.25 10.88
C LEU A 151 17.93 -34.54 11.45
N GLY A 152 18.70 -35.44 10.83
CA GLY A 152 19.96 -35.97 11.40
C GLY A 152 21.19 -35.05 11.33
N TRP A 153 21.04 -33.72 11.42
CA TRP A 153 22.17 -32.80 11.52
C TRP A 153 22.72 -32.83 12.96
N ASP A 154 24.03 -32.99 13.14
CA ASP A 154 24.66 -32.98 14.46
C ASP A 154 24.48 -31.65 15.20
N GLN A 155 24.48 -30.55 14.44
CA GLN A 155 24.18 -29.19 14.90
C GLN A 155 23.31 -28.48 13.86
N MET A 156 22.04 -28.29 14.19
CA MET A 156 21.11 -27.61 13.28
C MET A 156 21.21 -26.08 13.44
N PRO A 157 21.30 -25.31 12.34
CA PRO A 157 21.22 -23.86 12.37
C PRO A 157 19.88 -23.41 12.96
N GLY A 158 19.84 -22.30 13.69
CA GLY A 158 18.63 -21.82 14.36
C GLY A 158 17.46 -21.46 13.42
N ASN A 159 17.67 -21.46 12.10
CA ASN A 159 16.63 -21.37 11.07
C ASN A 159 16.91 -22.41 9.97
N ILE A 160 15.90 -23.17 9.55
CA ILE A 160 16.00 -24.16 8.47
C ILE A 160 14.88 -23.97 7.46
N CYS A 161 15.11 -24.38 6.21
CA CYS A 161 14.04 -24.51 5.21
C CYS A 161 13.67 -25.98 5.07
N LEU A 162 12.38 -26.28 5.22
CA LEU A 162 11.82 -27.60 4.97
C LEU A 162 11.11 -27.60 3.64
N THR A 163 11.46 -28.58 2.81
CA THR A 163 10.90 -28.78 1.48
C THR A 163 10.15 -30.10 1.41
N LEU A 164 8.87 -30.04 1.09
CA LEU A 164 7.98 -31.16 0.91
C LEU A 164 7.83 -31.47 -0.57
N ARG A 165 7.97 -32.75 -0.93
CA ARG A 165 7.54 -33.26 -2.23
C ARG A 165 6.14 -33.84 -2.10
N VAL A 166 5.19 -33.20 -2.77
CA VAL A 166 3.79 -33.60 -2.82
C VAL A 166 3.53 -34.31 -4.15
N PRO A 167 3.28 -35.63 -4.16
CA PRO A 167 3.05 -36.37 -5.39
C PRO A 167 1.87 -35.83 -6.18
N ARG A 168 2.00 -35.71 -7.51
CA ARG A 168 0.96 -35.21 -8.41
C ARG A 168 -0.37 -35.93 -8.25
N ALA A 169 -0.32 -37.26 -8.09
CA ALA A 169 -1.51 -38.09 -7.89
C ALA A 169 -2.35 -37.68 -6.65
N LYS A 170 -1.71 -37.12 -5.60
CA LYS A 170 -2.44 -36.65 -4.42
C LYS A 170 -3.12 -35.30 -4.62
N LEU A 171 -2.77 -34.58 -5.69
CA LEU A 171 -3.37 -33.30 -6.06
C LEU A 171 -4.49 -33.46 -7.10
N GLU A 172 -4.71 -34.67 -7.64
CA GLU A 172 -5.79 -34.96 -8.61
C GLU A 172 -7.16 -34.40 -8.24
N PRO A 173 -7.60 -34.45 -6.95
CA PRO A 173 -8.88 -33.84 -6.54
C PRO A 173 -8.98 -32.34 -6.79
N PHE A 174 -7.87 -31.63 -7.05
CA PHE A 174 -7.84 -30.19 -7.34
C PHE A 174 -7.82 -29.87 -8.84
N PHE A 175 -7.74 -30.88 -9.71
CA PHE A 175 -7.74 -30.72 -11.17
C PHE A 175 -9.08 -31.05 -11.82
N ASP A 176 -10.09 -31.39 -11.01
CA ASP A 176 -11.44 -31.65 -11.52
C ASP A 176 -12.10 -30.35 -12.00
N SER A 177 -12.65 -30.37 -13.20
CA SER A 177 -13.32 -29.25 -13.89
C SER A 177 -14.52 -28.66 -13.14
N ASN A 178 -15.03 -29.32 -12.10
CA ASN A 178 -16.12 -28.79 -11.27
C ASN A 178 -15.67 -27.76 -10.21
N ILE A 179 -14.38 -27.42 -10.17
CA ILE A 179 -13.76 -26.53 -9.17
C ILE A 179 -13.86 -25.05 -9.55
N ASP A 180 -14.26 -24.73 -10.79
CA ASP A 180 -14.39 -23.37 -11.33
C ASP A 180 -15.33 -22.46 -10.50
N HIS A 181 -16.16 -23.03 -9.62
CA HIS A 181 -17.06 -22.29 -8.71
C HIS A 181 -16.59 -22.20 -7.24
N THR A 182 -15.44 -22.78 -6.89
CA THR A 182 -15.02 -22.96 -5.47
C THR A 182 -14.10 -21.88 -4.91
N GLY A 183 -13.67 -20.92 -5.73
CA GLY A 183 -12.74 -19.87 -5.34
C GLY A 183 -11.30 -20.36 -5.17
N GLU A 184 -10.36 -19.42 -5.04
CA GLU A 184 -8.95 -19.72 -4.74
C GLU A 184 -8.80 -20.24 -3.30
N LEU A 185 -8.30 -21.47 -3.14
CA LEU A 185 -8.09 -22.11 -1.84
C LEU A 185 -6.70 -21.76 -1.29
N PRO A 186 -6.58 -21.19 -0.09
CA PRO A 186 -5.29 -20.93 0.50
C PRO A 186 -4.61 -22.23 0.96
N VAL A 187 -3.33 -22.37 0.60
CA VAL A 187 -2.49 -23.50 0.97
C VAL A 187 -1.61 -23.08 2.14
N HIS A 188 -1.60 -23.88 3.21
CA HIS A 188 -0.63 -23.73 4.30
C HIS A 188 0.06 -25.06 4.62
N CYS A 189 1.24 -24.96 5.23
CA CYS A 189 1.94 -26.10 5.80
C CYS A 189 1.67 -26.18 7.30
N CYS A 190 1.43 -27.37 7.81
CA CYS A 190 1.22 -27.64 9.22
C CYS A 190 2.28 -28.61 9.74
N VAL A 191 2.88 -28.23 10.85
CA VAL A 191 3.78 -29.05 11.65
C VAL A 191 3.06 -29.42 12.92
N VAL A 192 2.91 -30.71 13.18
CA VAL A 192 2.28 -31.22 14.41
C VAL A 192 3.34 -31.81 15.31
N ASP A 193 3.37 -31.41 16.57
CA ASP A 193 4.33 -31.92 17.54
C ASP A 193 3.84 -33.23 18.23
N PRO A 194 4.66 -33.85 19.11
CA PRO A 194 4.25 -35.05 19.82
C PRO A 194 3.08 -34.83 20.81
N GLY A 195 2.88 -33.61 21.29
CA GLY A 195 1.74 -33.19 22.12
C GLY A 195 0.44 -33.03 21.33
N ASN A 196 0.51 -33.09 20.00
CA ASN A 196 -0.54 -32.75 19.03
C ASN A 196 -0.87 -31.26 18.95
N ASP A 197 0.05 -30.38 19.38
CA ASP A 197 -0.01 -28.96 19.06
C ASP A 197 0.31 -28.77 17.58
N MET A 198 -0.43 -27.88 16.91
CA MET A 198 -0.32 -27.64 15.48
C MET A 198 0.23 -26.24 15.19
N PHE A 199 1.35 -26.19 14.49
CA PHE A 199 1.98 -24.96 14.03
C PHE A 199 1.74 -24.78 12.54
N LYS A 200 1.15 -23.65 12.15
CA LYS A 200 0.77 -23.34 10.77
C LYS A 200 1.74 -22.35 10.14
N PHE A 201 1.98 -22.53 8.84
CA PHE A 201 2.87 -21.72 8.01
C PHE A 201 2.17 -21.42 6.66
N ALA A 202 1.78 -20.17 6.44
CA ALA A 202 1.19 -19.66 5.21
C ALA A 202 2.23 -18.99 4.27
N ALA A 203 3.39 -18.58 4.78
CA ALA A 203 4.51 -18.02 4.03
C ALA A 203 5.33 -19.12 3.33
N ILE A 204 4.69 -19.79 2.37
CA ILE A 204 5.25 -20.93 1.64
C ILE A 204 5.73 -20.53 0.24
N GLN A 205 6.69 -21.29 -0.28
CA GLN A 205 7.09 -21.30 -1.68
C GLN A 205 6.48 -22.55 -2.32
N LEU A 206 5.63 -22.37 -3.34
CA LEU A 206 4.96 -23.46 -4.04
C LEU A 206 5.34 -23.39 -5.53
N GLY A 207 5.75 -24.52 -6.09
CA GLY A 207 5.97 -24.67 -7.52
C GLY A 207 5.85 -26.13 -7.95
N PHE A 208 5.70 -26.38 -9.24
CA PHE A 208 5.71 -27.74 -9.81
C PHE A 208 7.04 -27.99 -10.50
N GLY A 209 7.59 -29.20 -10.40
CA GLY A 209 8.77 -29.55 -11.17
C GLY A 209 9.68 -30.56 -10.48
N PHE A 210 10.95 -30.53 -10.90
CA PHE A 210 11.96 -31.46 -10.43
C PHE A 210 12.89 -30.81 -9.43
N HIS A 211 13.36 -31.59 -8.47
CA HIS A 211 14.44 -31.17 -7.59
C HIS A 211 15.69 -31.99 -7.86
N THR A 212 16.83 -31.34 -7.78
CA THR A 212 18.15 -31.98 -7.73
C THR A 212 18.82 -31.61 -6.42
N THR A 213 19.61 -32.55 -5.88
CA THR A 213 20.29 -32.37 -4.60
C THR A 213 21.80 -32.38 -4.81
N ARG A 214 22.50 -31.48 -4.14
CA ARG A 214 23.96 -31.43 -4.12
C ARG A 214 24.47 -31.46 -2.69
N GLY A 215 25.62 -32.11 -2.49
CA GLY A 215 26.23 -32.26 -1.17
C GLY A 215 25.66 -33.42 -0.36
N SER A 216 26.30 -33.71 0.76
CA SER A 216 25.88 -34.81 1.65
C SER A 216 24.63 -34.40 2.41
N ARG A 217 23.60 -35.27 2.38
CA ARG A 217 22.44 -35.12 3.27
C ARG A 217 22.94 -34.97 4.70
N ARG A 218 22.24 -34.14 5.49
CA ARG A 218 22.57 -33.87 6.90
C ARG A 218 23.81 -32.99 7.13
N SER A 219 24.18 -32.17 6.14
CA SER A 219 25.28 -31.22 6.25
C SER A 219 24.87 -29.82 5.79
N GLU A 220 25.60 -28.79 6.24
CA GLU A 220 25.43 -27.40 5.79
C GLU A 220 25.64 -27.22 4.28
N GLN A 221 26.34 -28.16 3.64
CA GLN A 221 26.60 -28.17 2.20
C GLN A 221 25.44 -28.76 1.39
N PHE A 222 24.42 -29.32 2.06
CA PHE A 222 23.25 -29.88 1.37
C PHE A 222 22.41 -28.77 0.75
N GLN A 223 22.34 -28.78 -0.58
CA GLN A 223 21.61 -27.80 -1.37
C GLN A 223 20.54 -28.51 -2.21
N LEU A 224 19.36 -27.92 -2.24
CA LEU A 224 18.27 -28.28 -3.13
C LEU A 224 18.19 -27.25 -4.24
N THR A 225 18.14 -27.72 -5.48
CA THR A 225 17.88 -26.89 -6.65
C THR A 225 16.59 -27.36 -7.30
N ILE A 226 15.61 -26.47 -7.38
CA ILE A 226 14.31 -26.73 -7.99
C ILE A 226 14.35 -26.20 -9.41
N LYS A 227 14.06 -27.08 -10.38
CA LYS A 227 13.79 -26.72 -11.75
C LYS A 227 12.28 -26.72 -11.94
N GLU A 228 11.70 -25.53 -11.93
CA GLU A 228 10.27 -25.33 -12.10
C GLU A 228 9.82 -25.73 -13.52
N ASP A 229 8.70 -26.45 -13.60
CA ASP A 229 7.99 -26.70 -14.84
C ASP A 229 7.17 -25.46 -15.19
N SER A 230 7.48 -24.85 -16.34
CA SER A 230 6.77 -23.68 -16.88
C SER A 230 5.26 -23.90 -17.08
N LYS A 231 4.79 -25.15 -17.08
CA LYS A 231 3.36 -25.49 -17.20
C LYS A 231 2.59 -25.31 -15.89
N GLY A 232 3.27 -25.09 -14.75
CA GLY A 232 2.65 -24.81 -13.46
C GLY A 232 1.60 -25.85 -13.06
N TRP A 233 0.37 -25.42 -12.78
CA TRP A 233 -0.75 -26.31 -12.43
C TRP A 233 -1.05 -27.37 -13.51
N LYS A 234 -0.76 -27.10 -14.79
CA LYS A 234 -0.91 -28.05 -15.90
C LYS A 234 0.27 -29.01 -16.05
N ALA A 235 1.28 -28.92 -15.19
CA ALA A 235 2.39 -29.86 -15.15
C ALA A 235 1.93 -31.24 -14.69
N TYR A 236 2.58 -32.29 -15.18
CA TYR A 236 2.42 -33.65 -14.67
C TYR A 236 3.38 -33.94 -13.50
N GLU A 237 4.26 -32.99 -13.21
CA GLU A 237 5.26 -33.11 -12.17
C GLU A 237 4.68 -32.90 -10.77
N ASP A 238 5.45 -33.37 -9.79
CA ASP A 238 5.10 -33.21 -8.38
C ASP A 238 5.17 -31.75 -7.94
N ALA A 239 4.32 -31.39 -6.98
CA ALA A 239 4.43 -30.09 -6.34
C ALA A 239 5.54 -30.12 -5.29
N ILE A 240 6.29 -29.04 -5.23
CA ILE A 240 7.37 -28.80 -4.29
C ILE A 240 6.95 -27.61 -3.43
N VAL A 241 6.89 -27.83 -2.12
CA VAL A 241 6.47 -26.83 -1.14
C VAL A 241 7.59 -26.56 -0.16
N GLY A 242 8.08 -25.33 -0.07
CA GLY A 242 9.15 -24.91 0.83
C GLY A 242 8.68 -23.89 1.87
N PHE A 243 9.11 -24.02 3.12
CA PHE A 243 8.86 -23.01 4.15
C PHE A 243 9.97 -23.00 5.21
N ASN A 244 10.18 -21.85 5.85
CA ASN A 244 11.17 -21.69 6.91
C ASN A 244 10.56 -22.04 8.27
N LEU A 245 11.35 -22.69 9.13
CA LEU A 245 10.94 -23.02 10.50
C LEU A 245 12.12 -23.00 11.47
N GLN A 246 11.78 -22.91 12.75
CA GLN A 246 12.75 -23.02 13.83
C GLN A 246 12.96 -24.49 14.26
N PRO A 247 14.22 -24.97 14.36
CA PRO A 247 14.59 -26.31 14.82
C PRO A 247 14.03 -26.77 16.15
N CYS A 248 13.82 -25.85 17.09
CA CYS A 248 13.42 -26.19 18.46
C CYS A 248 11.91 -26.42 18.61
N THR A 249 11.16 -26.38 17.51
CA THR A 249 9.76 -26.82 17.49
C THR A 249 9.78 -28.34 17.70
N PRO A 250 9.17 -28.86 18.79
CA PRO A 250 9.29 -30.27 19.17
C PRO A 250 8.92 -31.18 17.99
N VAL A 251 9.74 -32.21 17.83
CA VAL A 251 9.91 -32.98 16.60
C VAL A 251 8.59 -33.41 15.96
N VAL A 252 8.47 -33.05 14.69
CA VAL A 252 7.28 -33.20 13.84
C VAL A 252 6.81 -34.65 13.76
N LYS A 253 5.60 -34.93 14.23
CA LYS A 253 4.91 -36.22 14.07
C LYS A 253 4.47 -36.45 12.62
N ALA A 254 4.05 -35.39 11.93
CA ALA A 254 3.65 -35.43 10.53
C ALA A 254 3.67 -34.03 9.87
N PHE A 255 3.95 -34.00 8.57
CA PHE A 255 3.85 -32.80 7.73
C PHE A 255 2.58 -32.86 6.90
N HIS A 256 1.75 -31.84 7.03
CA HIS A 256 0.53 -31.71 6.25
C HIS A 256 0.61 -30.45 5.40
N SER A 257 0.39 -30.58 4.10
CA SER A 257 -0.15 -29.45 3.33
C SER A 257 -1.65 -29.49 3.55
N VAL A 258 -2.18 -28.51 4.27
CA VAL A 258 -3.61 -28.41 4.52
C VAL A 258 -4.11 -27.22 3.71
N LEU A 259 -5.19 -27.45 2.98
CA LEU A 259 -5.99 -26.35 2.49
C LEU A 259 -6.79 -25.84 3.66
N GLU A 260 -6.72 -24.54 3.93
CA GLU A 260 -7.49 -23.99 5.03
C GLU A 260 -8.97 -24.29 4.80
N GLU A 261 -9.62 -24.82 5.84
CA GLU A 261 -11.05 -25.03 5.88
C GLU A 261 -11.78 -23.67 5.92
N THR A 262 -11.74 -22.95 4.81
CA THR A 262 -12.59 -21.78 4.61
C THR A 262 -14.05 -22.26 4.58
N TRP A 263 -15.00 -21.50 5.13
CA TRP A 263 -16.43 -21.86 5.11
C TRP A 263 -16.98 -22.29 3.72
N PRO A 264 -16.53 -21.71 2.59
CA PRO A 264 -16.88 -22.18 1.26
C PRO A 264 -16.26 -23.54 0.90
N SER A 265 -15.01 -23.77 1.30
CA SER A 265 -14.36 -25.08 1.16
C SER A 265 -15.02 -26.14 2.04
N LEU A 266 -15.50 -25.83 3.25
CA LEU A 266 -16.31 -26.75 4.05
C LEU A 266 -17.57 -27.24 3.33
N ARG A 267 -18.18 -26.45 2.42
CA ARG A 267 -19.35 -26.89 1.64
C ARG A 267 -19.00 -27.79 0.46
N HIS A 268 -17.93 -27.49 -0.28
CA HIS A 268 -17.54 -28.25 -1.49
C HIS A 268 -16.56 -29.40 -1.21
N PHE A 269 -15.74 -29.20 -0.18
CA PHE A 269 -14.60 -30.01 0.22
C PHE A 269 -14.75 -30.55 1.65
N SER A 270 -15.98 -30.64 2.19
CA SER A 270 -16.30 -31.33 3.47
C SER A 270 -15.72 -32.74 3.60
N ARG A 271 -15.20 -33.30 2.50
CA ARG A 271 -14.61 -34.63 2.39
C ARG A 271 -13.18 -34.63 1.85
N THR A 272 -12.56 -33.48 1.63
CA THR A 272 -11.22 -33.43 1.01
C THR A 272 -10.18 -33.77 2.06
N PRO A 273 -9.35 -34.80 1.82
CA PRO A 273 -8.39 -35.23 2.81
C PRO A 273 -7.34 -34.14 3.01
N SER A 274 -7.02 -33.85 4.28
CA SER A 274 -5.76 -33.22 4.61
C SER A 274 -4.64 -34.02 3.95
N MET A 275 -3.85 -33.35 3.10
CA MET A 275 -2.81 -34.03 2.36
C MET A 275 -1.62 -34.27 3.28
N SER A 276 -1.65 -35.41 3.96
CA SER A 276 -0.52 -35.88 4.73
C SER A 276 0.59 -36.30 3.77
N THR A 277 1.75 -35.67 3.91
CA THR A 277 2.98 -36.14 3.30
C THR A 277 3.75 -36.93 4.33
N LEU A 278 4.24 -38.11 3.94
CA LEU A 278 5.06 -38.90 4.83
C LEU A 278 6.39 -38.14 5.08
N PRO A 279 6.96 -38.21 6.28
CA PRO A 279 8.23 -37.56 6.60
C PRO A 279 9.38 -37.94 5.66
N ARG A 280 9.30 -39.10 4.99
CA ARG A 280 10.26 -39.57 3.97
C ARG A 280 10.29 -38.71 2.69
N ASN A 281 9.25 -37.94 2.41
CA ASN A 281 9.17 -37.03 1.27
C ASN A 281 9.63 -35.60 1.61
N CYS A 282 10.23 -35.41 2.79
CA CYS A 282 10.69 -34.12 3.28
C CYS A 282 12.21 -34.01 3.16
N GLN A 283 12.71 -32.85 2.77
CA GLN A 283 14.13 -32.53 2.71
C GLN A 283 14.40 -31.23 3.47
N ILE A 284 15.52 -31.18 4.19
CA ILE A 284 15.90 -30.01 5.01
C ILE A 284 17.15 -29.39 4.40
N THR A 285 17.08 -28.09 4.16
CA THR A 285 18.18 -27.29 3.61
C THR A 285 18.42 -26.05 4.44
N HIS A 286 19.54 -25.39 4.17
CA HIS A 286 19.78 -24.05 4.68
C HIS A 286 18.72 -23.08 4.10
N PRO A 287 18.20 -22.12 4.87
CA PRO A 287 17.19 -21.17 4.42
C PRO A 287 17.60 -20.46 3.12
N GLN A 288 16.74 -20.55 2.10
CA GLN A 288 16.88 -19.82 0.84
C GLN A 288 15.99 -18.57 0.87
N LEU A 289 16.62 -17.40 0.97
CA LEU A 289 16.01 -16.07 1.16
C LEU A 289 15.23 -15.52 -0.06
N GLN A 290 14.81 -16.35 -1.02
CA GLN A 290 14.46 -15.86 -2.34
C GLN A 290 13.06 -15.22 -2.49
N SER A 291 12.06 -15.58 -1.66
CA SER A 291 10.68 -15.10 -1.90
C SER A 291 10.29 -13.78 -1.23
N LEU A 292 11.10 -13.27 -0.29
CA LEU A 292 10.78 -12.03 0.44
C LEU A 292 11.86 -10.97 0.22
N VAL A 293 12.19 -10.70 -1.05
CA VAL A 293 13.10 -9.60 -1.40
C VAL A 293 12.32 -8.28 -1.30
N LEU A 294 12.38 -7.64 -0.14
CA LEU A 294 12.09 -6.22 -0.06
C LEU A 294 13.20 -5.48 -0.80
N GLY A 295 12.84 -4.77 -1.88
CA GLY A 295 13.78 -3.91 -2.58
C GLY A 295 14.38 -2.90 -1.60
N LYS A 296 15.67 -3.08 -1.25
CA LYS A 296 16.39 -2.15 -0.38
C LYS A 296 16.53 -0.82 -1.09
N LYS A 297 15.72 0.17 -0.69
CA LYS A 297 15.94 1.56 -1.08
C LYS A 297 16.77 2.22 0.00
N THR A 298 18.06 2.39 -0.27
CA THR A 298 18.96 3.12 0.62
C THR A 298 18.54 4.59 0.67
N LEU A 299 18.08 5.04 1.84
CA LEU A 299 17.90 6.47 2.10
C LEU A 299 19.29 7.10 2.21
N SER A 300 19.52 8.14 1.43
CA SER A 300 20.75 8.91 1.56
C SER A 300 20.58 9.97 2.64
N PRO A 301 21.64 10.34 3.37
CA PRO A 301 21.56 11.47 4.30
C PRO A 301 21.07 12.70 3.52
N PRO A 302 20.18 13.52 4.11
CA PRO A 302 19.74 14.75 3.48
C PRO A 302 20.94 15.65 3.20
N ASN A 303 20.93 16.37 2.08
CA ASN A 303 21.84 17.48 1.86
C ASN A 303 21.65 18.50 2.99
N GLU A 304 22.70 19.27 3.29
CA GLU A 304 22.64 20.32 4.31
C GLU A 304 21.76 21.48 3.83
N VAL A 305 20.43 21.34 3.96
CA VAL A 305 19.44 22.39 3.61
C VAL A 305 19.57 23.59 4.56
N ASN A 306 19.96 23.32 5.81
CA ASN A 306 20.12 24.34 6.85
C ASN A 306 21.49 24.15 7.52
N PRO A 307 22.57 24.72 6.95
CA PRO A 307 23.92 24.57 7.48
C PRO A 307 24.01 24.98 8.95
N GLY A 308 24.72 24.18 9.75
CA GLY A 308 24.91 24.44 11.18
C GLY A 308 23.68 24.17 12.06
N THR A 309 22.71 23.39 11.56
CA THR A 309 21.56 22.92 12.33
C THR A 309 21.38 21.40 12.25
N GLU A 310 20.83 20.81 13.30
CA GLU A 310 20.30 19.45 13.29
C GLU A 310 18.79 19.51 13.42
N ILE A 311 18.09 19.06 12.39
CA ILE A 311 16.62 18.99 12.40
C ILE A 311 16.23 17.57 12.75
N THR A 312 15.17 17.39 13.55
CA THR A 312 14.52 16.10 13.77
C THR A 312 13.00 16.25 13.65
N PHE A 313 12.35 15.27 13.03
CA PHE A 313 10.88 15.24 12.96
C PHE A 313 10.35 14.14 13.86
N LYS A 314 9.40 14.48 14.73
CA LYS A 314 8.62 13.53 15.52
C LYS A 314 7.18 13.52 15.04
N ALA A 315 6.60 12.33 14.85
CA ALA A 315 5.16 12.20 14.65
C ALA A 315 4.48 11.94 16.00
N ASN A 316 3.45 12.73 16.27
CA ASN A 316 2.63 12.61 17.45
C ASN A 316 1.31 11.97 17.05
N LEU A 317 1.04 10.78 17.59
CA LEU A 317 -0.23 10.12 17.40
C LEU A 317 -1.34 10.80 18.20
N ASP A 318 -2.58 10.62 17.76
CA ASP A 318 -3.77 11.03 18.48
C ASP A 318 -3.98 10.19 19.75
N ALA A 319 -4.94 10.57 20.59
CA ALA A 319 -5.23 9.84 21.83
C ALA A 319 -5.64 8.38 21.59
N SER A 320 -6.17 8.05 20.41
CA SER A 320 -6.53 6.68 20.04
C SER A 320 -5.38 5.86 19.47
N ASN A 321 -4.21 6.46 19.23
CA ASN A 321 -3.07 5.88 18.53
C ASN A 321 -3.38 5.33 17.13
N LYS A 322 -4.39 5.89 16.45
CA LYS A 322 -4.82 5.42 15.12
C LYS A 322 -4.36 6.32 14.00
N GLN A 323 -4.08 7.59 14.29
CA GLN A 323 -3.73 8.59 13.29
C GLN A 323 -2.65 9.52 13.82
N ILE A 324 -1.87 10.11 12.92
CA ILE A 324 -0.92 11.18 13.28
C ILE A 324 -1.73 12.46 13.44
N ALA A 325 -1.76 13.01 14.65
CA ALA A 325 -2.45 14.27 14.93
C ALA A 325 -1.58 15.50 14.63
N SER A 326 -0.26 15.40 14.83
CA SER A 326 0.68 16.50 14.57
C SER A 326 2.09 15.99 14.31
N PHE A 327 2.90 16.84 13.70
CA PHE A 327 4.36 16.68 13.65
C PHE A 327 5.03 17.73 14.53
N THR A 328 6.09 17.32 15.22
CA THR A 328 7.02 18.25 15.87
C THR A 328 8.32 18.27 15.06
N ALA A 329 8.64 19.41 14.45
CA ALA A 329 9.96 19.67 13.89
C ALA A 329 10.81 20.35 14.96
N ARG A 330 11.85 19.68 15.42
CA ARG A 330 12.83 20.23 16.36
C ARG A 330 14.07 20.62 15.58
N ILE A 331 14.53 21.86 15.79
CA ILE A 331 15.66 22.49 15.14
C ILE A 331 16.68 22.80 16.23
N ASP A 332 17.67 21.94 16.39
CA ASP A 332 18.79 22.19 17.29
C ASP A 332 19.84 23.03 16.55
N LEU A 333 20.18 24.20 17.11
CA LEU A 333 21.17 25.12 16.52
C LEU A 333 22.55 24.68 16.98
N VAL A 334 23.42 24.27 16.05
CA VAL A 334 24.72 23.67 16.37
C VAL A 334 25.86 24.68 16.23
N SER A 335 25.80 25.53 15.21
CA SER A 335 26.81 26.56 14.97
C SER A 335 26.81 27.67 16.03
N ALA A 336 27.99 28.22 16.34
CA ALA A 336 28.16 29.29 17.32
C ALA A 336 27.32 30.52 16.94
N ASP A 337 27.41 30.97 15.68
CA ASP A 337 26.65 32.12 15.18
C ASP A 337 25.14 32.00 15.41
N LEU A 338 24.55 30.83 15.12
CA LEU A 338 23.10 30.61 15.31
C LEU A 338 22.73 30.54 16.79
N LYS A 339 23.59 29.94 17.63
CA LYS A 339 23.40 29.91 19.08
C LYS A 339 23.40 31.31 19.67
N ASP A 340 24.36 32.13 19.27
CA ASP A 340 24.55 33.51 19.74
C ASP A 340 23.36 34.38 19.31
N ILE A 341 22.95 34.31 18.03
CA ILE A 341 21.76 35.02 17.52
C ILE A 341 20.52 34.67 18.36
N LEU A 342 20.31 33.39 18.68
CA LEU A 342 19.15 32.98 19.46
C LEU A 342 19.26 33.36 20.94
N SER A 343 20.45 33.29 21.55
CA SER A 343 20.67 33.68 22.95
C SER A 343 20.54 35.18 23.17
N ASP A 344 20.91 35.99 22.17
CA ASP A 344 20.84 37.46 22.18
C ASP A 344 19.41 38.01 22.12
N GLY A 345 18.41 37.13 22.09
CA GLY A 345 17.01 37.54 22.17
C GLY A 345 16.38 37.88 20.82
N CYS A 346 16.97 37.45 19.69
CA CYS A 346 16.45 37.76 18.36
C CYS A 346 14.95 37.41 18.22
N GLY A 347 14.24 38.18 17.40
CA GLY A 347 12.89 37.85 16.98
C GLY A 347 12.90 36.57 16.13
N VAL A 348 11.94 35.68 16.39
CA VAL A 348 11.70 34.48 15.58
C VAL A 348 10.36 34.64 14.90
N LYS A 349 10.34 34.70 13.56
CA LYS A 349 9.09 34.77 12.78
C LYS A 349 8.94 33.52 11.92
N LEU A 350 7.70 33.13 11.71
CA LEU A 350 7.33 32.02 10.84
C LEU A 350 6.61 32.55 9.61
N ILE A 351 7.12 32.17 8.45
CA ILE A 351 6.49 32.45 7.16
C ILE A 351 6.05 31.11 6.58
N HIS A 352 4.74 30.94 6.41
CA HIS A 352 4.19 29.72 5.81
C HIS A 352 4.29 29.80 4.28
N THR A 353 4.77 28.72 3.67
CA THR A 353 4.74 28.50 2.23
C THR A 353 3.98 27.19 1.99
N PRO A 354 2.71 27.26 1.55
CA PRO A 354 1.90 26.07 1.33
C PRO A 354 2.56 25.06 0.38
N PRO A 355 2.23 23.75 0.49
CA PRO A 355 1.26 23.17 1.43
C PRO A 355 1.89 22.60 2.72
N SER A 356 3.22 22.58 2.85
CA SER A 356 3.90 21.89 3.97
C SER A 356 5.21 22.55 4.40
N ARG A 357 5.51 23.76 3.93
CA ARG A 357 6.82 24.40 4.13
C ARG A 357 6.68 25.64 5.01
N TYR A 358 7.66 25.83 5.89
CA TYR A 358 7.80 26.99 6.75
C TYR A 358 9.21 27.52 6.66
N THR A 359 9.34 28.83 6.60
CA THR A 359 10.60 29.53 6.77
C THR A 359 10.62 30.14 8.16
N VAL A 360 11.60 29.75 8.98
CA VAL A 360 11.88 30.32 10.30
C VAL A 360 12.91 31.42 10.10
N SER A 361 12.53 32.67 10.30
CA SER A 361 13.48 33.78 10.27
C SER A 361 14.04 34.04 11.67
N LEU A 362 15.36 34.06 11.80
CA LEU A 362 16.10 34.43 13.01
C LEU A 362 16.66 35.83 12.81
N GLY A 363 16.04 36.83 13.45
CA GLY A 363 16.31 38.24 13.14
C GLY A 363 16.00 38.57 11.68
N ASP A 364 16.80 39.46 11.08
CA ASP A 364 16.61 39.92 9.69
C ASP A 364 17.54 39.22 8.69
N THR A 365 18.47 38.39 9.15
CA THR A 365 19.60 37.92 8.32
C THR A 365 19.64 36.41 8.07
N LYS A 366 19.06 35.58 8.95
CA LYS A 366 19.12 34.12 8.83
C LYS A 366 17.73 33.53 8.65
N GLN A 367 17.61 32.64 7.67
CA GLN A 367 16.38 31.92 7.37
C GLN A 367 16.67 30.42 7.40
N LEU A 368 15.81 29.66 8.09
CA LEU A 368 15.86 28.20 8.13
C LEU A 368 14.60 27.64 7.47
N HIS A 369 14.75 26.68 6.57
CA HIS A 369 13.65 26.10 5.82
C HIS A 369 13.25 24.74 6.38
N ILE A 370 11.99 24.62 6.80
CA ILE A 370 11.41 23.40 7.35
C ILE A 370 10.31 22.91 6.41
N THR A 371 10.41 21.66 5.98
CA THR A 371 9.37 21.03 5.13
C THR A 371 8.81 19.82 5.86
N PHE A 372 7.54 19.91 6.27
CA PHE A 372 6.85 18.82 6.94
C PHE A 372 6.58 17.64 5.99
N PRO A 373 6.54 16.39 6.50
CA PRO A 373 6.28 15.20 5.69
C PRO A 373 4.94 15.17 4.95
N VAL A 374 3.94 15.89 5.46
CA VAL A 374 2.57 15.97 4.96
C VAL A 374 2.05 17.39 5.17
N PRO A 375 0.94 17.78 4.52
CA PRO A 375 0.30 19.06 4.79
C PRO A 375 -0.10 19.21 6.25
N VAL A 376 0.10 20.43 6.74
CA VAL A 376 -0.22 20.84 8.10
C VAL A 376 -1.23 21.97 8.07
N VAL A 377 -2.03 22.09 9.12
CA VAL A 377 -3.09 23.10 9.21
C VAL A 377 -2.45 24.49 9.34
N GLU A 378 -2.69 25.33 8.35
CA GLU A 378 -2.19 26.71 8.30
C GLU A 378 -2.65 27.52 9.53
N GLY A 379 -1.77 28.39 10.03
CA GLY A 379 -2.08 29.29 11.15
C GLY A 379 -2.20 28.62 12.53
N SER A 380 -2.12 27.29 12.62
CA SER A 380 -2.29 26.54 13.87
C SER A 380 -0.98 26.03 14.48
N ILE A 381 0.16 26.45 13.93
CA ILE A 381 1.48 25.99 14.37
C ILE A 381 1.85 26.60 15.72
N LYS A 382 2.22 25.74 16.68
CA LYS A 382 2.75 26.20 17.97
C LYS A 382 4.27 26.24 17.90
N THR A 383 4.84 27.33 18.41
CA THR A 383 6.29 27.56 18.40
C THR A 383 6.81 27.57 19.83
N HIS A 384 7.84 26.76 20.10
CA HIS A 384 8.55 26.78 21.37
C HIS A 384 10.01 27.14 21.13
N ILE A 385 10.50 28.17 21.83
CA ILE A 385 11.84 28.74 21.63
C ILE A 385 12.63 28.56 22.92
N ALA A 386 13.65 27.72 22.89
CA ALA A 386 14.50 27.46 24.03
C ALA A 386 15.86 28.10 23.82
N ARG A 387 16.02 29.35 24.29
CA ARG A 387 17.22 30.16 24.05
C ARG A 387 18.46 29.64 24.77
N LYS A 388 18.32 29.18 26.03
CA LYS A 388 19.44 28.65 26.85
C LYS A 388 20.02 27.34 26.32
N SER A 389 19.16 26.50 25.75
CA SER A 389 19.52 25.19 25.19
C SER A 389 19.56 25.22 23.66
N SER A 390 19.51 26.42 23.06
CA SER A 390 19.64 26.72 21.63
C SER A 390 18.84 25.82 20.68
N TYR A 391 17.54 25.66 20.92
CA TYR A 391 16.66 24.93 20.00
C TYR A 391 15.30 25.61 19.79
N ILE A 392 14.68 25.30 18.65
CA ILE A 392 13.33 25.73 18.28
C ILE A 392 12.49 24.50 17.95
N GLU A 393 11.27 24.44 18.49
CA GLU A 393 10.30 23.39 18.16
C GLU A 393 9.07 23.98 17.50
N LEU A 394 8.69 23.40 16.37
CA LEU A 394 7.49 23.72 15.62
C LEU A 394 6.53 22.54 15.71
N ILE A 395 5.40 22.71 16.38
CA ILE A 395 4.36 21.68 16.52
C ILE A 395 3.24 22.03 15.55
N ALA A 396 3.15 21.27 14.46
CA ALA A 396 2.25 21.52 13.35
C ALA A 396 1.16 20.42 13.31
N PRO A 397 -0.11 20.76 13.55
CA PRO A 397 -1.22 19.84 13.38
C PRO A 397 -1.31 19.32 11.95
N VAL A 398 -1.50 18.00 11.79
CA VAL A 398 -1.72 17.41 10.47
C VAL A 398 -3.12 17.77 10.00
N VAL A 399 -3.28 17.97 8.69
CA VAL A 399 -4.60 18.07 8.09
C VAL A 399 -5.28 16.69 8.17
N SER A 400 -6.12 16.48 9.18
CA SER A 400 -6.74 15.18 9.52
C SER A 400 -7.54 14.59 8.37
N ASN A 401 -8.19 15.45 7.61
CA ASN A 401 -8.83 15.10 6.35
C ASN A 401 -8.54 16.20 5.32
N PRO A 402 -7.62 15.97 4.37
CA PRO A 402 -7.28 16.94 3.32
C PRO A 402 -8.48 17.30 2.44
N ALA A 403 -9.55 16.52 2.53
CA ALA A 403 -10.78 16.75 1.81
C ALA A 403 -11.71 17.72 2.54
N THR A 404 -11.84 17.67 3.88
CA THR A 404 -12.66 18.63 4.67
C THR A 404 -11.93 19.92 5.00
N ALA A 405 -10.61 19.96 4.88
CA ALA A 405 -9.89 21.23 4.91
C ALA A 405 -10.33 22.05 3.70
N THR A 406 -10.39 23.38 3.84
CA THR A 406 -10.78 24.37 2.84
C THR A 406 -9.92 24.38 1.56
N THR A 407 -9.11 23.34 1.32
CA THR A 407 -8.07 23.24 0.32
C THR A 407 -8.16 21.92 -0.44
N ALA A 408 -9.17 21.79 -1.31
CA ALA A 408 -9.26 20.71 -2.30
C ALA A 408 -7.97 20.53 -3.12
N ILE A 409 -7.20 21.62 -3.27
CA ILE A 409 -5.85 21.72 -3.84
C ILE A 409 -4.86 20.72 -3.21
N LEU A 410 -5.05 20.39 -1.93
CA LEU A 410 -4.20 19.42 -1.27
C LEU A 410 -4.39 18.02 -1.87
N THR A 411 -5.55 17.65 -2.42
CA THR A 411 -5.69 16.24 -2.80
C THR A 411 -4.72 15.79 -3.91
N TYR A 412 -4.46 16.66 -4.88
CA TYR A 412 -3.44 16.44 -5.92
C TYR A 412 -2.63 17.74 -6.10
N PRO A 413 -1.66 18.02 -5.21
CA PRO A 413 -0.92 19.26 -5.28
C PRO A 413 -0.09 19.29 -6.56
N THR A 414 -0.18 20.42 -7.26
CA THR A 414 0.75 20.76 -8.34
C THR A 414 1.68 21.84 -7.79
N LEU A 415 2.98 21.54 -7.75
CA LEU A 415 4.00 22.47 -7.30
C LEU A 415 4.64 23.16 -8.50
N PHE A 416 5.26 24.30 -8.28
CA PHE A 416 6.09 24.96 -9.28
C PHE A 416 7.55 24.82 -8.89
N THR A 417 8.42 24.43 -9.84
CA THR A 417 9.86 24.37 -9.64
C THR A 417 10.60 25.26 -10.65
N ASN A 418 11.69 25.89 -10.21
CA ASN A 418 12.56 26.73 -11.04
C ASN A 418 13.81 25.96 -11.54
N THR A 419 13.84 24.63 -11.40
CA THR A 419 15.09 23.85 -11.42
C THR A 419 15.35 23.03 -12.69
N MET A 420 14.81 23.40 -13.86
CA MET A 420 15.32 22.83 -15.11
C MET A 420 16.44 23.75 -15.62
N PRO A 421 17.69 23.27 -15.73
CA PRO A 421 18.82 24.07 -16.20
C PRO A 421 18.63 24.63 -17.62
N GLU A 422 17.74 24.01 -18.41
CA GLU A 422 17.63 24.21 -19.85
C GLU A 422 16.63 25.30 -20.26
N ILE A 423 15.73 25.75 -19.36
CA ILE A 423 14.75 26.81 -19.66
C ILE A 423 14.83 27.88 -18.56
N PRO A 424 15.64 28.93 -18.76
CA PRO A 424 15.71 30.04 -17.81
C PRO A 424 14.39 30.81 -17.80
N GLY A 425 13.78 30.97 -16.62
CA GLY A 425 12.80 32.04 -16.35
C GLY A 425 11.38 31.60 -16.02
N ASP A 426 10.91 30.45 -16.49
CA ASP A 426 9.52 30.01 -16.24
C ASP A 426 9.43 28.86 -15.23
N PRO A 427 8.59 29.00 -14.17
CA PRO A 427 8.34 27.93 -13.23
C PRO A 427 7.60 26.76 -13.90
N ILE A 428 8.12 25.55 -13.74
CA ILE A 428 7.55 24.34 -14.33
C ILE A 428 6.60 23.69 -13.32
N PRO A 429 5.34 23.40 -13.68
CA PRO A 429 4.44 22.65 -12.84
C PRO A 429 4.92 21.20 -12.69
N VAL A 430 4.85 20.66 -11.49
CA VAL A 430 5.21 19.28 -11.15
C VAL A 430 4.10 18.69 -10.31
N SER A 431 3.53 17.58 -10.78
CA SER A 431 2.55 16.83 -9.99
C SER A 431 3.24 16.13 -8.82
N TRP A 432 2.75 16.38 -7.60
CA TRP A 432 3.34 15.81 -6.39
C TRP A 432 2.99 14.33 -6.23
N ASN A 433 1.70 13.99 -6.25
CA ASN A 433 1.21 12.67 -5.82
C ASN A 433 0.70 11.80 -6.99
N LEU A 434 0.57 12.33 -8.21
CA LEU A 434 0.10 11.55 -9.36
C LEU A 434 1.27 11.00 -10.17
N PRO A 435 1.29 9.68 -10.47
CA PRO A 435 2.28 9.11 -11.37
C PRO A 435 2.02 9.59 -12.80
N ARG A 436 3.07 10.06 -13.48
CA ARG A 436 2.98 10.47 -14.89
C ARG A 436 2.47 9.33 -15.78
N LEU A 437 1.69 9.69 -16.77
CA LEU A 437 1.13 8.79 -17.77
C LEU A 437 1.45 9.32 -19.17
N ARG A 438 1.94 8.43 -20.03
CA ARG A 438 2.06 8.72 -21.46
C ARG A 438 0.84 8.19 -22.18
N LEU A 439 -0.20 9.01 -22.29
CA LEU A 439 -1.49 8.62 -22.86
C LEU A 439 -1.36 7.88 -24.21
N PRO A 440 -0.52 8.30 -25.18
CA PRO A 440 -0.44 7.61 -26.47
C PRO A 440 0.10 6.18 -26.40
N THR A 441 0.85 5.85 -25.33
CA THR A 441 1.44 4.52 -25.14
C THR A 441 0.51 3.52 -24.46
N LEU A 442 -0.59 3.99 -23.87
CA LEU A 442 -1.52 3.13 -23.15
C LEU A 442 -2.45 2.39 -24.14
N PRO A 443 -2.71 1.08 -23.95
CA PRO A 443 -3.65 0.34 -24.78
C PRO A 443 -5.05 0.93 -24.71
N VAL A 444 -5.70 1.08 -25.86
CA VAL A 444 -7.12 1.45 -25.95
C VAL A 444 -7.97 0.24 -25.53
N VAL A 445 -8.95 0.46 -24.68
CA VAL A 445 -9.90 -0.57 -24.25
C VAL A 445 -10.81 -0.91 -25.41
N ASP A 446 -10.94 -2.21 -25.71
CA ASP A 446 -11.98 -2.67 -26.62
C ASP A 446 -13.34 -2.59 -25.92
N MET A 447 -14.21 -1.75 -26.46
CA MET A 447 -15.55 -1.49 -25.94
C MET A 447 -16.60 -2.47 -26.50
N SER A 448 -16.17 -3.55 -27.15
CA SER A 448 -17.06 -4.65 -27.59
C SER A 448 -17.75 -5.37 -26.42
N ASN A 449 -17.11 -5.44 -25.25
CA ASN A 449 -17.68 -6.01 -24.02
C ASN A 449 -17.67 -5.02 -22.83
N PRO A 450 -18.63 -4.08 -22.79
CA PRO A 450 -18.69 -3.07 -21.75
C PRO A 450 -18.84 -3.64 -20.32
N ALA A 451 -19.46 -4.81 -20.16
CA ALA A 451 -19.73 -5.41 -18.86
C ALA A 451 -18.45 -5.74 -18.08
N ALA A 452 -17.38 -6.16 -18.77
CA ALA A 452 -16.09 -6.44 -18.13
C ALA A 452 -15.44 -5.18 -17.53
N VAL A 453 -15.58 -4.03 -18.22
CA VAL A 453 -15.07 -2.73 -17.78
C VAL A 453 -15.81 -2.26 -16.52
N VAL A 454 -17.12 -2.44 -16.48
CA VAL A 454 -17.99 -2.03 -15.36
C VAL A 454 -17.68 -2.85 -14.12
N THR A 455 -17.56 -4.17 -14.25
CA THR A 455 -17.18 -5.07 -13.15
C THR A 455 -15.83 -4.67 -12.57
N HIS A 456 -14.83 -4.44 -13.43
CA HIS A 456 -13.52 -3.97 -12.98
C HIS A 456 -13.58 -2.62 -12.28
N TYR A 457 -14.36 -1.66 -12.79
CA TYR A 457 -14.53 -0.35 -12.15
C TYR A 457 -15.22 -0.45 -10.78
N LYS A 458 -16.30 -1.24 -10.65
CA LYS A 458 -16.99 -1.50 -9.37
C LYS A 458 -16.00 -2.06 -8.33
N CYS A 459 -15.13 -2.98 -8.73
CA CYS A 459 -14.07 -3.52 -7.87
C CYS A 459 -12.98 -2.49 -7.50
N LEU A 460 -12.74 -1.47 -8.33
CA LEU A 460 -11.74 -0.44 -8.07
C LEU A 460 -12.22 0.67 -7.13
N THR A 461 -13.53 0.83 -6.92
CA THR A 461 -14.11 1.90 -6.09
C THR A 461 -14.45 1.40 -4.69
N SER A 462 -13.57 1.61 -3.70
CA SER A 462 -13.89 1.25 -2.31
C SER A 462 -14.91 2.21 -1.68
N ILE A 463 -15.74 1.69 -0.78
CA ILE A 463 -16.77 2.40 0.00
C ILE A 463 -16.17 3.43 0.99
N GLN A 464 -14.87 3.37 1.30
CA GLN A 464 -14.23 4.13 2.38
C GLN A 464 -13.88 5.61 2.07
N GLU A 465 -14.42 6.20 1.01
CA GLU A 465 -14.13 7.59 0.61
C GLU A 465 -15.40 8.46 0.72
N GLU A 466 -15.94 8.60 1.93
CA GLU A 466 -17.21 9.32 2.23
C GLU A 466 -17.23 10.76 1.70
N PHE A 467 -16.10 11.49 1.76
CA PHE A 467 -16.09 12.92 1.41
C PHE A 467 -16.18 13.20 -0.09
N ARG A 468 -15.91 12.22 -0.95
CA ARG A 468 -15.91 12.39 -2.42
C ARG A 468 -17.00 11.61 -3.11
N LEU A 469 -18.03 11.13 -2.41
CA LEU A 469 -19.15 10.47 -3.08
C LEU A 469 -19.62 11.30 -4.28
N ARG A 470 -19.72 12.63 -4.18
CA ARG A 470 -20.12 13.50 -5.30
C ARG A 470 -19.14 13.50 -6.48
N ILE A 471 -17.90 13.99 -6.34
CA ILE A 471 -16.90 13.97 -7.44
C ILE A 471 -16.66 12.56 -7.97
N LYS A 472 -16.63 11.55 -7.10
CA LYS A 472 -16.46 10.15 -7.50
C LYS A 472 -17.65 9.65 -8.29
N ASN A 473 -18.88 10.04 -7.91
CA ASN A 473 -20.09 9.75 -8.66
C ASN A 473 -20.09 10.49 -9.99
N THR A 474 -19.64 11.74 -10.04
CA THR A 474 -19.47 12.53 -11.27
C THR A 474 -18.44 11.88 -12.18
N ILE A 475 -17.25 11.54 -11.68
CA ILE A 475 -16.23 10.77 -12.42
C ILE A 475 -16.83 9.44 -12.89
N TYR A 476 -17.52 8.71 -12.03
CA TYR A 476 -18.16 7.45 -12.40
C TYR A 476 -19.19 7.65 -13.51
N ALA A 477 -20.06 8.65 -13.40
CA ALA A 477 -21.03 9.00 -14.43
C ALA A 477 -20.33 9.29 -15.76
N ILE A 478 -19.26 10.09 -15.75
CA ILE A 478 -18.45 10.38 -16.95
C ILE A 478 -17.88 9.10 -17.56
N PHE A 479 -17.29 8.21 -16.75
CA PHE A 479 -16.75 6.94 -17.23
C PHE A 479 -17.85 6.04 -17.82
N MET A 480 -18.98 5.91 -17.12
CA MET A 480 -20.12 5.09 -17.57
C MET A 480 -20.71 5.63 -18.86
N GLN A 481 -20.90 6.93 -18.95
CA GLN A 481 -21.36 7.61 -20.14
C GLN A 481 -20.39 7.42 -21.31
N ALA A 482 -19.09 7.61 -21.10
CA ALA A 482 -18.04 7.39 -22.11
C ALA A 482 -17.99 5.93 -22.60
N THR A 483 -18.41 4.98 -21.75
CA THR A 483 -18.45 3.56 -22.10
C THR A 483 -19.75 3.11 -22.77
N GLY A 484 -20.78 3.97 -22.80
CA GLY A 484 -22.11 3.63 -23.33
C GLY A 484 -22.92 2.67 -22.45
N VAL A 485 -22.45 2.36 -21.24
CA VAL A 485 -23.12 1.40 -20.34
C VAL A 485 -24.28 2.07 -19.62
N PRO A 486 -25.48 1.46 -19.59
CA PRO A 486 -26.59 1.97 -18.80
C PRO A 486 -26.24 1.95 -17.31
N MET A 487 -26.42 3.09 -16.64
CA MET A 487 -26.32 3.18 -15.17
C MET A 487 -27.54 2.50 -14.53
N GLU A 488 -27.33 1.86 -13.37
CA GLU A 488 -28.44 1.35 -12.55
C GLU A 488 -29.35 2.53 -12.11
N PRO A 489 -30.69 2.32 -12.03
CA PRO A 489 -31.68 3.38 -11.89
C PRO A 489 -31.61 4.20 -10.58
N ASP A 490 -30.86 3.75 -9.57
CA ASP A 490 -30.92 4.34 -8.22
C ASP A 490 -29.98 5.53 -7.99
N TRP A 491 -29.16 5.94 -8.98
CA TRP A 491 -28.08 6.91 -8.72
C TRP A 491 -28.16 8.26 -9.44
N ILE A 492 -28.82 8.41 -10.59
CA ILE A 492 -29.03 9.71 -11.26
C ILE A 492 -30.33 9.68 -12.08
N ASN A 493 -31.12 10.73 -11.97
CA ASN A 493 -32.37 10.97 -12.69
C ASN A 493 -32.10 11.47 -14.14
N THR A 494 -31.36 10.68 -14.93
CA THR A 494 -31.07 11.00 -16.34
C THR A 494 -31.66 9.94 -17.25
N ASP A 495 -32.55 10.37 -18.14
CA ASP A 495 -33.19 9.53 -19.14
C ASP A 495 -32.16 8.78 -20.00
N ARG A 496 -32.52 7.52 -20.30
CA ARG A 496 -31.70 6.56 -21.05
C ARG A 496 -31.42 7.07 -22.46
N VAL A 497 -30.14 7.12 -22.87
CA VAL A 497 -29.77 7.33 -24.28
C VAL A 497 -28.81 6.22 -24.76
N PRO A 498 -29.00 5.58 -25.93
CA PRO A 498 -28.27 4.36 -26.36
C PRO A 498 -26.92 4.61 -27.07
N ASN A 499 -26.01 3.64 -26.93
CA ASN A 499 -24.68 3.45 -27.53
C ASN A 499 -24.35 4.19 -28.85
N THR A 500 -23.69 5.34 -28.77
CA THR A 500 -22.92 5.94 -29.88
C THR A 500 -21.65 6.59 -29.33
N LYS A 501 -20.62 6.77 -30.17
CA LYS A 501 -19.46 7.63 -29.83
C LYS A 501 -19.99 9.01 -29.49
N ARG A 502 -19.54 9.59 -28.37
CA ARG A 502 -20.17 10.78 -27.78
C ARG A 502 -19.11 11.80 -27.37
N ASN A 503 -19.27 13.02 -27.85
CA ASN A 503 -18.60 14.19 -27.30
C ASN A 503 -19.30 14.62 -26.00
N PHE A 504 -18.59 14.59 -24.87
CA PHE A 504 -19.15 14.96 -23.57
C PHE A 504 -18.93 16.44 -23.29
N ILE A 505 -19.95 17.12 -22.78
CA ILE A 505 -19.89 18.52 -22.41
C ILE A 505 -20.32 18.57 -20.96
N ILE A 506 -19.41 18.90 -20.05
CA ILE A 506 -19.68 18.95 -18.62
C ILE A 506 -19.72 20.41 -18.18
N PRO A 507 -20.86 21.10 -18.31
CA PRO A 507 -21.01 22.43 -17.79
C PRO A 507 -21.07 22.35 -16.27
N LEU A 508 -19.93 22.53 -15.62
CA LEU A 508 -19.88 22.68 -14.17
C LEU A 508 -20.33 24.10 -13.84
N GLY A 509 -21.41 24.28 -13.06
CA GLY A 509 -21.97 25.59 -12.69
C GLY A 509 -23.07 25.48 -11.61
N PRO A 510 -23.34 26.55 -10.82
CA PRO A 510 -24.17 26.47 -9.62
C PRO A 510 -25.61 25.99 -9.89
N LEU A 511 -26.05 25.01 -9.09
CA LEU A 511 -27.47 24.69 -8.91
C LEU A 511 -28.21 25.99 -8.54
N HIS A 512 -29.10 26.47 -9.41
CA HIS A 512 -29.94 27.68 -9.24
C HIS A 512 -29.35 29.05 -9.69
N ASN A 513 -28.69 29.12 -10.84
CA ASN A 513 -28.82 30.32 -11.67
C ASN A 513 -29.15 29.92 -13.11
N SER A 514 -30.43 30.02 -13.43
CA SER A 514 -31.08 29.71 -14.71
C SER A 514 -30.69 30.71 -15.81
N GLY A 515 -29.40 30.87 -16.08
CA GLY A 515 -28.89 31.49 -17.29
C GLY A 515 -28.30 30.40 -18.17
N ALA A 516 -29.00 30.00 -19.24
CA ALA A 516 -28.45 29.13 -20.26
C ALA A 516 -27.12 29.75 -20.76
N GLY A 517 -25.98 29.13 -20.43
CA GLY A 517 -24.68 29.55 -20.95
C GLY A 517 -23.53 29.79 -19.96
N GLN A 518 -23.69 29.54 -18.65
CA GLN A 518 -22.54 29.51 -17.73
C GLN A 518 -22.03 28.08 -17.56
N PHE A 519 -20.94 27.76 -18.25
CA PHE A 519 -20.14 26.57 -18.03
C PHE A 519 -18.69 26.98 -17.77
N HIS A 520 -18.05 26.32 -16.80
CA HIS A 520 -16.66 26.65 -16.45
C HIS A 520 -15.62 25.86 -17.25
N MET A 521 -15.96 24.67 -17.76
CA MET A 521 -15.04 23.71 -18.40
C MET A 521 -15.77 22.79 -19.40
N ILE A 522 -15.09 22.30 -20.44
CA ILE A 522 -15.61 21.29 -21.40
C ILE A 522 -14.60 20.14 -21.54
N LEU A 523 -15.07 18.88 -21.52
CA LEU A 523 -14.25 17.66 -21.60
C LEU A 523 -14.58 16.81 -22.84
N LEU A 524 -13.78 16.94 -23.89
CA LEU A 524 -13.94 16.18 -25.13
C LEU A 524 -13.23 14.83 -25.04
N ILE A 525 -14.00 13.75 -24.86
CA ILE A 525 -13.46 12.39 -24.65
C ILE A 525 -13.25 11.69 -25.98
N SER A 526 -12.04 11.19 -26.22
CA SER A 526 -11.66 10.40 -27.40
C SER A 526 -11.88 8.91 -27.19
N CYS A 527 -11.26 8.33 -26.15
CA CYS A 527 -11.32 6.90 -25.87
C CYS A 527 -11.01 6.55 -24.42
N LEU A 528 -11.25 5.29 -24.05
CA LEU A 528 -10.86 4.71 -22.77
C LEU A 528 -9.56 3.92 -22.94
N ARG A 529 -8.61 4.08 -22.02
CA ARG A 529 -7.31 3.38 -22.03
C ARG A 529 -7.02 2.66 -20.72
N VAL A 530 -6.17 1.63 -20.79
CA VAL A 530 -5.72 0.84 -19.62
C VAL A 530 -4.40 1.37 -19.08
N ASP A 531 -4.42 1.82 -17.82
CA ASP A 531 -3.22 2.11 -17.02
C ASP A 531 -2.78 0.83 -16.30
N LEU A 532 -1.98 0.03 -16.99
CA LEU A 532 -1.45 -1.24 -16.48
C LEU A 532 -0.61 -1.06 -15.22
N GLY A 533 0.10 0.07 -15.09
CA GLY A 533 0.99 0.34 -13.95
C GLY A 533 0.22 0.52 -12.64
N ASN A 534 -0.99 1.08 -12.71
CA ASN A 534 -1.85 1.26 -11.54
C ASN A 534 -3.04 0.28 -11.49
N GLY A 535 -3.22 -0.56 -12.51
CA GLY A 535 -4.37 -1.47 -12.63
C GLY A 535 -5.70 -0.74 -12.80
N THR A 536 -5.68 0.46 -13.40
CA THR A 536 -6.85 1.35 -13.54
C THR A 536 -7.17 1.67 -15.00
N PHE A 537 -8.29 2.36 -15.25
CA PHE A 537 -8.62 2.96 -16.55
C PHE A 537 -8.45 4.48 -16.53
N VAL A 538 -8.20 5.05 -17.70
CA VAL A 538 -8.01 6.49 -17.90
C VAL A 538 -8.78 6.92 -19.15
N LEU A 539 -9.43 8.09 -19.08
CA LEU A 539 -10.07 8.72 -20.23
C LEU A 539 -9.03 9.57 -20.97
N ASP A 540 -8.85 9.26 -22.24
CA ASP A 540 -8.09 10.09 -23.17
C ASP A 540 -9.01 11.22 -23.65
N ALA A 541 -8.79 12.44 -23.17
CA ALA A 541 -9.71 13.56 -23.36
C ALA A 541 -8.97 14.89 -23.46
N ALA A 542 -9.52 15.81 -24.24
CA ALA A 542 -9.13 17.22 -24.25
C ALA A 542 -10.00 18.04 -23.30
N LEU A 543 -9.40 19.01 -22.62
CA LEU A 543 -10.08 19.94 -21.73
C LEU A 543 -10.01 21.36 -22.30
N LEU A 544 -11.15 22.04 -22.33
CA LEU A 544 -11.24 23.46 -22.66
C LEU A 544 -11.71 24.23 -21.40
N PRO A 545 -10.81 24.99 -20.72
CA PRO A 545 -11.18 25.84 -19.60
C PRO A 545 -11.70 27.22 -20.06
N GLY A 546 -12.71 27.79 -19.40
CA GLY A 546 -13.04 29.22 -19.55
C GLY A 546 -14.54 29.56 -19.54
N GLU A 547 -14.83 30.85 -19.35
CA GLU A 547 -16.13 31.40 -19.74
C GLU A 547 -16.25 31.32 -21.28
N PRO A 548 -17.39 30.89 -21.82
CA PRO A 548 -17.53 30.78 -23.25
C PRO A 548 -17.37 32.14 -23.95
N ASP A 549 -16.26 32.29 -24.66
CA ASP A 549 -16.19 33.25 -25.76
C ASP A 549 -17.13 32.80 -26.90
N ASN A 550 -17.32 33.65 -27.90
CA ASN A 550 -18.22 33.35 -29.00
C ASN A 550 -17.78 32.10 -29.78
N ASP A 551 -16.49 31.76 -29.81
CA ASP A 551 -15.97 30.60 -30.54
C ASP A 551 -16.32 29.30 -29.82
N VAL A 552 -16.21 29.27 -28.49
CA VAL A 552 -16.63 28.13 -27.68
C VAL A 552 -18.15 27.95 -27.74
N ARG A 553 -18.95 29.03 -27.74
CA ARG A 553 -20.41 28.93 -27.94
C ARG A 553 -20.77 28.35 -29.31
N ASN A 554 -20.15 28.86 -30.36
CA ASN A 554 -20.34 28.35 -31.73
C ASN A 554 -19.94 26.88 -31.86
N LEU A 555 -18.89 26.45 -31.16
CA LEU A 555 -18.49 25.04 -31.09
C LEU A 555 -19.54 24.20 -30.37
N MET A 556 -20.11 24.69 -29.26
CA MET A 556 -21.18 24.01 -28.53
C MET A 556 -22.45 23.87 -29.37
N ASP A 557 -22.88 24.93 -30.05
CA ASP A 557 -24.05 24.89 -30.92
C ASP A 557 -23.86 23.86 -32.04
N LYS A 558 -22.65 23.78 -32.62
CA LYS A 558 -22.30 22.77 -33.62
C LYS A 558 -22.35 21.35 -33.06
N LEU A 559 -21.73 21.12 -31.90
CA LEU A 559 -21.70 19.79 -31.25
C LEU A 559 -23.09 19.34 -30.81
N GLN A 560 -23.97 20.25 -30.41
CA GLN A 560 -25.36 19.93 -30.07
C GLN A 560 -26.24 19.67 -31.31
N SER A 561 -25.88 20.24 -32.46
CA SER A 561 -26.62 20.08 -33.71
C SER A 561 -26.32 18.76 -34.45
N ASP A 562 -25.23 18.08 -34.11
CA ASP A 562 -24.89 16.78 -34.71
C ASP A 562 -25.65 15.64 -34.00
N PRO A 563 -26.55 14.93 -34.70
CA PRO A 563 -27.34 13.84 -34.09
C PRO A 563 -26.50 12.62 -33.70
N SER A 564 -25.22 12.55 -34.12
CA SER A 564 -24.28 11.53 -33.66
C SER A 564 -23.63 11.87 -32.32
N ASP A 565 -23.66 13.13 -31.91
CA ASP A 565 -23.14 13.62 -30.64
C ASP A 565 -24.25 13.82 -29.60
N VAL A 566 -23.98 13.43 -28.35
CA VAL A 566 -24.90 13.62 -27.23
C VAL A 566 -24.19 14.46 -26.18
N ALA A 567 -24.57 15.74 -26.11
CA ALA A 567 -24.17 16.62 -25.03
C ALA A 567 -24.92 16.24 -23.74
N VAL A 568 -24.29 15.49 -22.84
CA VAL A 568 -24.85 15.22 -21.50
C VAL A 568 -24.26 16.22 -20.52
N ALA A 569 -25.06 17.23 -20.16
CA ALA A 569 -24.70 18.16 -19.12
C ALA A 569 -24.65 17.44 -17.76
N GLN A 570 -23.55 17.60 -17.03
CA GLN A 570 -23.41 17.10 -15.67
C GLN A 570 -23.39 18.28 -14.70
N GLU A 571 -24.48 18.44 -13.96
CA GLU A 571 -24.61 19.47 -12.93
C GLU A 571 -23.74 19.11 -11.73
N VAL A 572 -23.06 20.11 -11.17
CA VAL A 572 -22.31 20.02 -9.92
C VAL A 572 -22.57 21.25 -9.07
N ASP A 573 -22.45 21.14 -7.75
CA ASP A 573 -22.53 22.30 -6.86
C ASP A 573 -21.21 23.09 -6.80
N ASP A 574 -21.22 24.25 -6.14
CA ASP A 574 -20.07 25.14 -6.00
C ASP A 574 -18.88 24.49 -5.26
N GLU A 575 -19.14 23.57 -4.33
CA GLU A 575 -18.10 22.90 -3.57
C GLU A 575 -17.38 21.86 -4.44
N GLU A 576 -18.15 21.10 -5.22
CA GLU A 576 -17.64 20.15 -6.20
C GLU A 576 -16.91 20.87 -7.35
N LEU A 577 -17.43 21.99 -7.85
CA LEU A 577 -16.76 22.81 -8.86
C LEU A 577 -15.38 23.29 -8.38
N ARG A 578 -15.28 23.80 -7.14
CA ARG A 578 -13.98 24.17 -6.55
C ARG A 578 -13.00 23.00 -6.53
N CYS A 579 -13.49 21.79 -6.31
CA CYS A 579 -12.65 20.60 -6.33
C CYS A 579 -12.22 20.23 -7.75
N TRP A 580 -13.10 20.30 -8.75
CA TRP A 580 -12.73 20.05 -10.15
C TRP A 580 -11.66 21.03 -10.64
N THR A 581 -11.82 22.33 -10.35
CA THR A 581 -10.82 23.37 -10.67
C THR A 581 -9.47 23.10 -10.01
N ALA A 582 -9.46 22.50 -8.81
CA ALA A 582 -8.21 22.14 -8.12
C ALA A 582 -7.56 20.86 -8.66
N ILE A 583 -8.35 19.87 -9.09
CA ILE A 583 -7.86 18.54 -9.51
C ILE A 583 -7.35 18.56 -10.96
N ILE A 584 -8.04 19.29 -11.84
CA ILE A 584 -7.79 19.28 -13.28
C ILE A 584 -6.35 19.65 -13.67
N PRO A 585 -5.73 20.71 -13.12
CA PRO A 585 -4.35 21.04 -13.45
C PRO A 585 -3.39 19.88 -13.15
N ALA A 586 -3.65 19.14 -12.06
CA ALA A 586 -2.85 17.98 -11.70
C ALA A 586 -3.06 16.79 -12.64
N LEU A 587 -4.28 16.60 -13.18
CA LEU A 587 -4.58 15.58 -14.20
C LEU A 587 -3.95 15.93 -15.54
N VAL A 588 -3.95 17.21 -15.93
CA VAL A 588 -3.28 17.68 -17.15
C VAL A 588 -1.77 17.49 -17.04
N GLU A 589 -1.15 17.93 -15.92
CA GLU A 589 0.29 17.73 -15.69
C GLU A 589 0.67 16.25 -15.60
N ARG A 590 -0.23 15.39 -15.10
CA ARG A 590 -0.03 13.93 -15.09
C ARG A 590 0.22 13.38 -16.51
N CYS A 591 -0.42 13.99 -17.52
CA CYS A 591 -0.38 13.54 -18.90
C CYS A 591 0.58 14.35 -19.79
N ARG A 592 1.33 15.31 -19.22
CA ARG A 592 2.32 16.12 -19.95
C ARG A 592 3.47 15.23 -20.43
N GLU A 593 3.78 15.30 -21.72
CA GLU A 593 4.81 14.50 -22.40
C GLU A 593 6.24 14.99 -22.17
#